data_AF-A0A0H5P6X8-F1
#
_entry.id   AF-A0A0H5P6X8-F1
#
_cell.length_a   1.000
_cell.length_b   1.000
_cell.length_c   1.000
_cell.angle_alpha   90.00
_cell.angle_beta   90.00
_cell.angle_gamma   90.00
#
_symmetry.space_group_name_H-M   'P 1'
#
loop_
_entity.id
_entity.type
_entity.pdbx_description
1 polymer ?
#
loop_
_entity_poly.entity_id
_entity_poly.type
_entity_poly.pdbx_seq_one_letter_code
_entity_poly.pdbx_strand_id
1 'polypeptide(L)'
;MLKEAATVADLLPPAARARVGAEQAQAYAVLELRNECEDALRRAQRAAEELDETDLTGLFSDWTTTRIRVYVGTCQLLLGQPKRAIAALTEALDASARDSPNVDLAARVDLASAYALSGELEEGCRILADTYDELAAIGNHRGIERAQRAIERLAPWQDERPVLAMRERVAGINDSWSAPSLPG
;
A
#
# COMPACT_ATOMS: atom_id res chain seq x y z
N MET A 1 -23.48 -8.43 0.70
CA MET A 1 -22.70 -7.41 -0.04
C MET A 1 -21.39 -7.92 -0.65
N LEU A 2 -20.33 -8.28 0.09
CA LEU A 2 -19.05 -8.66 -0.55
C LEU A 2 -19.15 -9.91 -1.45
N LYS A 3 -19.88 -10.95 -1.03
CA LYS A 3 -20.14 -12.14 -1.86
C LYS A 3 -21.01 -11.86 -3.09
N GLU A 4 -22.00 -10.97 -2.97
CA GLU A 4 -22.87 -10.57 -4.08
C GLU A 4 -22.07 -9.80 -5.14
N ALA A 5 -21.20 -8.87 -4.72
CA ALA A 5 -20.30 -8.16 -5.62
C ALA A 5 -19.35 -9.12 -6.36
N ALA A 6 -18.89 -10.20 -5.70
CA ALA A 6 -18.10 -11.23 -6.37
C ALA A 6 -18.89 -12.01 -7.44
N THR A 7 -20.19 -12.21 -7.23
CA THR A 7 -21.05 -12.96 -8.16
C THR A 7 -21.35 -12.14 -9.42
N VAL A 8 -21.51 -10.82 -9.29
CA VAL A 8 -21.75 -9.91 -10.44
C VAL A 8 -20.45 -9.60 -11.19
N ALA A 9 -19.29 -9.80 -10.54
CA ALA A 9 -17.99 -9.47 -11.13
C ALA A 9 -17.71 -10.25 -12.42
N ASP A 10 -18.22 -11.47 -12.59
CA ASP A 10 -17.98 -12.27 -13.80
C ASP A 10 -18.49 -11.63 -15.10
N LEU A 11 -19.36 -10.62 -14.99
CA LEU A 11 -19.87 -9.83 -16.11
C LEU A 11 -19.05 -8.56 -16.39
N LEU A 12 -18.01 -8.29 -15.59
CA LEU A 12 -17.18 -7.09 -15.70
C LEU A 12 -15.91 -7.36 -16.53
N PRO A 13 -15.33 -6.32 -17.15
CA PRO A 13 -14.02 -6.42 -17.81
C PRO A 13 -12.93 -6.93 -16.85
N PRO A 14 -11.87 -7.58 -17.35
CA PRO A 14 -10.73 -8.05 -16.56
C PRO A 14 -10.20 -7.04 -15.53
N ALA A 15 -9.98 -5.78 -15.91
CA ALA A 15 -9.50 -4.74 -14.98
C ALA A 15 -10.45 -4.48 -13.81
N ALA A 16 -11.76 -4.44 -14.09
CA ALA A 16 -12.77 -4.25 -13.05
C ALA A 16 -12.83 -5.47 -12.12
N ARG A 17 -12.74 -6.69 -12.65
CA ARG A 17 -12.66 -7.92 -11.83
C ARG A 17 -11.42 -7.96 -10.94
N ALA A 18 -10.26 -7.60 -11.51
CA ALA A 18 -9.00 -7.51 -10.77
C ALA A 18 -9.11 -6.52 -9.61
N ARG A 19 -9.67 -5.33 -9.87
CA ARG A 19 -9.90 -4.30 -8.84
C ARG A 19 -10.85 -4.77 -7.75
N VAL A 20 -12.03 -5.28 -8.13
CA VAL A 20 -13.03 -5.74 -7.16
C VAL A 20 -12.46 -6.86 -6.30
N GLY A 21 -11.75 -7.83 -6.89
CA GLY A 21 -11.09 -8.90 -6.14
C GLY A 21 -10.05 -8.39 -5.15
N ALA A 22 -9.22 -7.43 -5.56
CA ALA A 22 -8.18 -6.84 -4.71
C ALA A 22 -8.76 -6.06 -3.52
N GLU A 23 -9.78 -5.23 -3.75
CA GLU A 23 -10.47 -4.47 -2.70
C GLU A 23 -11.23 -5.40 -1.73
N GLN A 24 -11.85 -6.46 -2.25
CA GLN A 24 -12.46 -7.50 -1.43
C GLN A 24 -11.44 -8.22 -0.54
N ALA A 25 -10.28 -8.57 -1.11
CA ALA A 25 -9.20 -9.21 -0.36
C ALA A 25 -8.76 -8.32 0.81
N GLN A 26 -8.53 -7.03 0.57
CA GLN A 26 -8.14 -6.11 1.62
C GLN A 26 -9.21 -6.00 2.72
N ALA A 27 -10.49 -5.92 2.34
CA ALA A 27 -11.59 -5.92 3.30
C ALA A 27 -11.62 -7.21 4.14
N TYR A 28 -11.45 -8.38 3.53
CA TYR A 28 -11.35 -9.65 4.24
C TYR A 28 -10.13 -9.72 5.15
N ALA A 29 -8.99 -9.18 4.72
CA ALA A 29 -7.77 -9.10 5.52
C ALA A 29 -7.96 -8.26 6.78
N VAL A 30 -8.61 -7.09 6.67
CA VAL A 30 -8.96 -6.23 7.82
C VAL A 30 -9.89 -6.96 8.80
N LEU A 31 -10.78 -7.82 8.29
CA LEU A 31 -11.69 -8.64 9.11
C LEU A 31 -11.07 -9.96 9.58
N GLU A 32 -9.77 -10.17 9.35
CA GLU A 32 -9.03 -11.40 9.70
C GLU A 32 -9.58 -12.70 9.05
N LEU A 33 -10.36 -12.55 7.97
CA LEU A 33 -10.94 -13.64 7.20
C LEU A 33 -9.92 -14.15 6.18
N ARG A 34 -8.94 -14.94 6.66
CA ARG A 34 -7.77 -15.38 5.88
C ARG A 34 -8.14 -16.13 4.60
N ASN A 35 -9.05 -17.10 4.68
CA ASN A 35 -9.37 -17.94 3.53
C ASN A 35 -10.06 -17.12 2.44
N GLU A 36 -11.03 -16.28 2.82
CA GLU A 36 -11.74 -15.38 1.92
C GLU A 36 -10.81 -14.34 1.29
N CYS A 37 -9.86 -13.82 2.07
CA CYS A 37 -8.81 -12.94 1.57
C CYS A 37 -7.98 -13.64 0.48
N GLU A 38 -7.50 -14.85 0.74
CA GLU A 38 -6.68 -15.60 -0.21
C GLU A 38 -7.47 -15.98 -1.47
N ASP A 39 -8.74 -16.37 -1.35
CA ASP A 39 -9.62 -16.63 -2.49
C ASP A 39 -9.85 -15.37 -3.33
N ALA A 40 -10.05 -14.22 -2.70
CA ALA A 40 -10.22 -12.94 -3.38
C ALA A 40 -8.94 -12.50 -4.10
N LEU A 41 -7.77 -12.68 -3.49
CA LEU A 41 -6.47 -12.42 -4.14
C LEU A 41 -6.27 -13.33 -5.35
N ARG A 42 -6.59 -14.63 -5.24
CA ARG A 42 -6.50 -15.57 -6.37
C ARG A 42 -7.38 -15.14 -7.54
N ARG A 43 -8.61 -14.67 -7.27
CA ARG A 43 -9.50 -14.15 -8.32
C ARG A 43 -8.95 -12.87 -8.94
N ALA A 44 -8.43 -11.95 -8.12
CA ALA A 44 -7.85 -10.71 -8.59
C ALA A 44 -6.64 -10.95 -9.51
N GLN A 45 -5.78 -11.90 -9.14
CA GLN A 45 -4.57 -12.24 -9.88
C GLN A 45 -4.88 -12.90 -11.23
N ARG A 46 -5.82 -13.86 -11.27
CA ARG A 46 -6.28 -14.44 -12.56
C ARG A 46 -6.85 -13.38 -13.48
N ALA A 47 -7.69 -12.48 -12.95
CA ALA A 47 -8.24 -11.39 -13.74
C ALA A 47 -7.17 -10.42 -14.26
N ALA A 48 -6.09 -10.21 -13.51
CA ALA A 48 -4.98 -9.37 -13.94
C ALA A 48 -4.11 -10.02 -15.03
N GLU A 49 -4.01 -11.35 -15.03
CA GLU A 49 -3.33 -12.12 -16.09
C GLU A 49 -4.07 -12.06 -17.44
N GLU A 50 -5.37 -11.73 -17.42
CA GLU A 50 -6.21 -11.58 -18.61
C GLU A 50 -6.21 -10.15 -19.18
N LEU A 51 -5.50 -9.19 -18.56
CA LEU A 51 -5.49 -7.79 -19.00
C LEU A 51 -4.81 -7.62 -20.36
N ASP A 52 -5.45 -6.81 -21.22
CA ASP A 52 -4.84 -6.29 -22.44
C ASP A 52 -4.83 -4.75 -22.50
N GLU A 53 -4.26 -4.18 -23.55
CA GLU A 53 -4.14 -2.72 -23.71
C GLU A 53 -5.51 -2.00 -23.72
N THR A 54 -6.59 -2.68 -24.12
CA THR A 54 -7.93 -2.08 -24.18
C THR A 54 -8.57 -1.96 -22.79
N ASP A 55 -8.16 -2.82 -21.85
CA ASP A 55 -8.59 -2.76 -20.45
C ASP A 55 -7.93 -1.59 -19.68
N LEU A 56 -6.77 -1.12 -20.13
CA LEU A 56 -5.94 -0.12 -19.43
C LEU A 56 -6.33 1.32 -19.77
N THR A 57 -7.63 1.62 -19.70
CA THR A 57 -8.16 2.95 -20.02
C THR A 57 -8.95 3.56 -18.88
N GLY A 58 -9.01 4.91 -18.84
CA GLY A 58 -9.80 5.64 -17.86
C GLY A 58 -9.44 5.30 -16.40
N LEU A 59 -10.41 4.79 -15.65
CA LEU A 59 -10.28 4.44 -14.22
C LEU A 59 -9.39 3.21 -13.95
N PHE A 60 -8.93 2.53 -15.00
CA PHE A 60 -8.15 1.29 -14.93
C PHE A 60 -6.77 1.41 -15.58
N SER A 61 -6.37 2.61 -16.01
CA SER A 61 -5.11 2.85 -16.71
C SER A 61 -3.86 2.52 -15.91
N ASP A 62 -3.97 2.41 -14.59
CA ASP A 62 -2.89 2.11 -13.66
C ASP A 62 -3.04 0.70 -13.02
N TRP A 63 -3.87 -0.17 -13.61
CA TRP A 63 -4.05 -1.54 -13.14
C TRP A 63 -3.04 -2.49 -13.78
N THR A 64 -2.15 -3.06 -12.97
CA THR A 64 -1.09 -3.96 -13.44
C THR A 64 -0.94 -5.17 -12.52
N THR A 65 -0.28 -6.21 -13.00
CA THR A 65 0.07 -7.39 -12.18
C THR A 65 0.91 -6.99 -10.97
N THR A 66 1.81 -6.01 -11.11
CA THR A 66 2.59 -5.47 -9.98
C THR A 66 1.69 -4.87 -8.91
N ARG A 67 0.65 -4.13 -9.30
CA ARG A 67 -0.30 -3.60 -8.33
C ARG A 67 -1.01 -4.69 -7.55
N ILE A 68 -1.37 -5.80 -8.20
CA ILE A 68 -1.94 -6.95 -7.49
C ILE A 68 -0.94 -7.56 -6.50
N ARG A 69 0.35 -7.61 -6.82
CA ARG A 69 1.39 -8.04 -5.86
C ARG A 69 1.48 -7.11 -4.65
N VAL A 70 1.34 -5.80 -4.85
CA VAL A 70 1.24 -4.84 -3.73
C VAL A 70 0.04 -5.19 -2.85
N TYR A 71 -1.14 -5.47 -3.42
CA TYR A 71 -2.30 -5.92 -2.65
C TYR A 71 -2.05 -7.22 -1.88
N VAL A 72 -1.34 -8.19 -2.47
CA VAL A 72 -0.94 -9.41 -1.75
C VAL A 72 -0.13 -9.04 -0.51
N GLY A 73 0.91 -8.22 -0.66
CA GLY A 73 1.73 -7.74 0.44
C GLY A 73 0.95 -7.00 1.53
N THR A 74 0.11 -6.04 1.13
CA THR A 74 -0.78 -5.31 2.04
C THR A 74 -1.71 -6.25 2.81
N CYS A 75 -2.30 -7.26 2.15
CA CYS A 75 -3.17 -8.22 2.82
C CYS A 75 -2.41 -9.09 3.83
N GLN A 76 -1.18 -9.52 3.51
CA GLN A 76 -0.35 -10.24 4.47
C GLN A 76 0.00 -9.40 5.69
N LEU A 77 0.26 -8.11 5.50
CA LEU A 77 0.50 -7.16 6.59
C LEU A 77 -0.72 -7.05 7.50
N LEU A 78 -1.90 -6.84 6.91
CA LEU A 78 -3.17 -6.71 7.64
C LEU A 78 -3.54 -8.00 8.39
N LEU A 79 -3.19 -9.17 7.85
CA LEU A 79 -3.38 -10.47 8.49
C LEU A 79 -2.32 -10.80 9.57
N GLY A 80 -1.46 -9.84 9.95
CA GLY A 80 -0.44 -10.03 10.98
C GLY A 80 0.71 -10.96 10.55
N GLN A 81 1.02 -11.03 9.25
CA GLN A 81 2.08 -11.87 8.69
C GLN A 81 3.23 -11.02 8.12
N PRO A 82 3.97 -10.28 8.95
CA PRO A 82 4.93 -9.27 8.48
C PRO A 82 6.04 -9.85 7.60
N LYS A 83 6.55 -11.05 7.89
CA LYS A 83 7.57 -11.70 7.06
C LYS A 83 7.07 -12.03 5.64
N ARG A 84 5.81 -12.47 5.51
CA ARG A 84 5.18 -12.71 4.20
C ARG A 84 4.90 -11.41 3.47
N ALA A 85 4.53 -10.37 4.21
CA ALA A 85 4.34 -9.03 3.65
C ALA A 85 5.65 -8.46 3.08
N ILE A 86 6.76 -8.55 3.83
CA ILE A 86 8.09 -8.13 3.36
C ILE A 86 8.43 -8.83 2.04
N ALA A 87 8.36 -10.16 2.00
CA ALA A 87 8.67 -10.91 0.78
C ALA A 87 7.85 -10.46 -0.44
N ALA A 88 6.53 -10.33 -0.29
CA ALA A 88 5.64 -9.94 -1.37
C ALA A 88 5.81 -8.47 -1.82
N LEU A 89 6.02 -7.56 -0.88
CA LEU A 89 6.20 -6.13 -1.17
C LEU A 89 7.56 -5.84 -1.80
N THR A 90 8.62 -6.52 -1.37
CA THR A 90 9.93 -6.44 -2.02
C THR A 90 9.86 -6.96 -3.44
N GLU A 91 9.24 -8.12 -3.67
CA GLU A 91 9.06 -8.66 -5.03
C GLU A 91 8.25 -7.70 -5.93
N ALA A 92 7.22 -7.04 -5.37
CA ALA A 92 6.44 -6.05 -6.10
C ALA A 92 7.29 -4.82 -6.48
N LEU A 93 8.08 -4.29 -5.55
CA LEU A 93 8.94 -3.14 -5.79
C LEU A 93 10.06 -3.44 -6.80
N ASP A 94 10.64 -4.64 -6.75
CA ASP A 94 11.68 -5.07 -7.71
C ASP A 94 11.12 -5.24 -9.13
N ALA A 95 9.84 -5.60 -9.26
CA ALA A 95 9.16 -5.73 -10.55
C ALA A 95 8.69 -4.39 -11.13
N SER A 96 8.65 -3.32 -10.33
CA SER A 96 7.94 -2.07 -10.62
C SER A 96 8.60 -1.13 -11.63
N ALA A 97 9.67 -1.53 -12.33
CA ALA A 97 10.46 -0.65 -13.20
C ALA A 97 9.67 0.07 -14.34
N ARG A 98 8.36 -0.18 -14.48
CA ARG A 98 7.44 0.47 -15.43
C ARG A 98 6.08 0.88 -14.81
N ASP A 99 5.91 0.83 -13.50
CA ASP A 99 4.61 1.03 -12.84
C ASP A 99 4.38 2.47 -12.33
N SER A 100 3.19 2.73 -11.79
CA SER A 100 2.80 4.04 -11.26
C SER A 100 3.59 4.39 -9.99
N PRO A 101 4.25 5.56 -9.92
CA PRO A 101 4.96 6.02 -8.72
C PRO A 101 4.11 5.99 -7.44
N ASN A 102 2.80 6.16 -7.56
CA ASN A 102 1.87 6.10 -6.44
C ASN A 102 1.70 4.68 -5.87
N VAL A 103 1.80 3.65 -6.72
CA VAL A 103 1.74 2.25 -6.30
C VAL A 103 3.01 1.89 -5.52
N ASP A 104 4.17 2.33 -6.01
CA ASP A 104 5.46 2.10 -5.34
C ASP A 104 5.51 2.77 -3.96
N LEU A 105 5.10 4.04 -3.86
CA LEU A 105 5.05 4.75 -2.59
C LEU A 105 4.09 4.07 -1.61
N ALA A 106 2.94 3.59 -2.07
CA ALA A 106 2.02 2.83 -1.21
C ALA A 106 2.63 1.52 -0.72
N ALA A 107 3.35 0.80 -1.60
CA ALA A 107 4.05 -0.44 -1.25
C ALA A 107 5.18 -0.19 -0.23
N ARG A 108 5.94 0.90 -0.37
CA ARG A 108 7.00 1.28 0.59
C ARG A 108 6.44 1.60 1.98
N VAL A 109 5.30 2.29 2.09
CA VAL A 109 4.65 2.54 3.39
C VAL A 109 4.26 1.23 4.09
N ASP A 110 3.71 0.27 3.34
CA ASP A 110 3.36 -1.03 3.89
C ASP A 110 4.60 -1.87 4.25
N LEU A 111 5.65 -1.77 3.43
CA LEU A 111 6.92 -2.47 3.66
C LEU A 111 7.60 -1.95 4.94
N ALA A 112 7.63 -0.63 5.13
CA ALA A 112 8.08 -0.01 6.38
C ALA A 112 7.33 -0.56 7.60
N SER A 113 6.00 -0.63 7.50
CA SER A 113 5.16 -1.18 8.57
C SER A 113 5.48 -2.66 8.84
N ALA A 114 5.72 -3.44 7.79
CA ALA A 114 6.08 -4.85 7.90
C ALA A 114 7.44 -5.06 8.56
N TYR A 115 8.46 -4.25 8.20
CA TYR A 115 9.77 -4.28 8.86
C TYR A 115 9.66 -3.97 10.35
N ALA A 116 8.96 -2.90 10.72
CA ALA A 116 8.76 -2.54 12.12
C ALA A 116 8.09 -3.67 12.92
N LEU A 117 7.01 -4.28 12.38
CA LEU A 117 6.31 -5.40 13.02
C LEU A 117 7.13 -6.69 13.07
N SER A 118 8.15 -6.83 12.21
CA SER A 118 9.07 -7.98 12.23
C SER A 118 10.24 -7.83 13.21
N GLY A 119 10.35 -6.68 13.88
CA GLY A 119 11.44 -6.35 14.81
C GLY A 119 12.55 -5.50 14.18
N GLU A 120 12.46 -5.17 12.90
CA GLU A 120 13.43 -4.32 12.18
C GLU A 120 12.99 -2.86 12.21
N LEU A 121 12.87 -2.30 13.41
CA LEU A 121 12.30 -0.97 13.65
C LEU A 121 13.08 0.15 12.97
N GLU A 122 14.41 0.09 12.97
CA GLU A 122 15.26 1.11 12.35
C GLU A 122 15.03 1.20 10.84
N GLU A 123 15.01 0.04 10.17
CA GLU A 123 14.77 -0.04 8.73
C GLU A 123 13.34 0.41 8.38
N GLY A 124 12.35 0.00 9.17
CA GLY A 124 10.97 0.46 9.02
C GLY A 124 10.83 1.97 9.11
N CYS A 125 11.44 2.60 10.13
CA CYS A 125 11.44 4.06 10.31
C CYS A 125 12.16 4.79 9.18
N ARG A 126 13.30 4.25 8.71
CA ARG A 126 14.07 4.83 7.59
C ARG A 126 13.24 4.87 6.32
N ILE A 127 12.69 3.72 5.90
CA ILE A 127 11.83 3.63 4.71
C ILE A 127 10.62 4.56 4.84
N LEU A 128 9.98 4.62 6.02
CA LEU A 128 8.79 5.42 6.23
C LEU A 128 9.09 6.93 6.12
N ALA A 129 10.21 7.40 6.69
CA ALA A 129 10.64 8.79 6.55
C ALA A 129 10.94 9.14 5.09
N ASP A 130 11.76 8.34 4.40
CA ASP A 130 12.13 8.58 3.00
C ASP A 130 10.87 8.61 2.10
N THR A 131 9.93 7.70 2.34
CA THR A 131 8.67 7.66 1.60
C THR A 131 7.78 8.87 1.91
N TYR A 132 7.76 9.36 3.15
CA TYR A 132 7.00 10.55 3.53
C TYR A 132 7.52 11.80 2.82
N ASP A 133 8.84 11.96 2.75
CA ASP A 133 9.48 13.06 2.00
C ASP A 133 9.06 13.05 0.53
N GLU A 134 9.11 11.88 -0.13
CA GLU A 134 8.70 11.75 -1.53
C GLU A 134 7.21 12.06 -1.72
N LEU A 135 6.35 11.53 -0.84
CA LEU A 135 4.90 11.80 -0.85
C LEU A 135 4.59 13.28 -0.69
N ALA A 136 5.32 13.96 0.19
CA ALA A 136 5.21 15.40 0.38
C ALA A 136 5.73 16.16 -0.85
N ALA A 137 6.88 15.79 -1.41
CA ALA A 137 7.43 16.48 -2.58
C ALA A 137 6.45 16.52 -3.78
N ILE A 138 5.61 15.49 -3.94
CA ILE A 138 4.63 15.40 -5.04
C ILE A 138 3.20 15.79 -4.65
N GLY A 139 2.96 16.22 -3.41
CA GLY A 139 1.61 16.62 -2.95
C GLY A 139 0.61 15.46 -2.85
N ASN A 140 1.07 14.22 -2.62
CA ASN A 140 0.20 13.04 -2.56
C ASN A 140 -0.47 12.90 -1.18
N HIS A 141 -1.56 13.65 -0.98
CA HIS A 141 -2.31 13.72 0.26
C HIS A 141 -2.80 12.34 0.75
N ARG A 142 -3.31 11.49 -0.16
CA ARG A 142 -3.79 10.16 0.20
C ARG A 142 -2.65 9.26 0.70
N GLY A 143 -1.47 9.35 0.08
CA GLY A 143 -0.30 8.62 0.53
C GLY A 143 0.22 9.15 1.88
N ILE A 144 0.19 10.47 2.10
CA ILE A 144 0.52 11.08 3.40
C ILE A 144 -0.39 10.55 4.50
N GLU A 145 -1.71 10.52 4.30
CA GLU A 145 -2.66 9.94 5.27
C GLU A 145 -2.33 8.47 5.58
N ARG A 146 -1.95 7.69 4.55
CA ARG A 146 -1.52 6.30 4.74
C ARG A 146 -0.26 6.20 5.59
N ALA A 147 0.74 7.04 5.31
CA ALA A 147 1.99 7.08 6.05
C ALA A 147 1.79 7.52 7.50
N GLN A 148 0.92 8.50 7.75
CA GLN A 148 0.56 8.93 9.11
C GLN A 148 -0.06 7.78 9.93
N ARG A 149 -0.98 7.01 9.34
CA ARG A 149 -1.52 5.81 10.01
C ARG A 149 -0.45 4.75 10.28
N ALA A 150 0.57 4.63 9.44
CA ALA A 150 1.70 3.75 9.71
C ALA A 150 2.54 4.27 10.89
N ILE A 151 2.79 5.57 10.98
CA ILE A 151 3.48 6.22 12.10
C ILE A 151 2.71 6.04 13.42
N GLU A 152 1.39 6.16 13.39
CA GLU A 152 0.52 5.93 14.56
C GLU A 152 0.67 4.51 15.12
N ARG A 153 0.81 3.50 14.25
CA ARG A 153 1.02 2.10 14.66
C ARG A 153 2.35 1.87 15.35
N LEU A 154 3.31 2.80 15.23
CA LEU A 154 4.58 2.74 15.96
C LEU A 154 4.48 3.24 17.40
N ALA A 155 3.29 3.58 17.90
CA ALA A 155 3.06 3.98 19.29
C ALA A 155 3.71 3.05 20.34
N PRO A 156 3.73 1.70 20.18
CA PRO A 156 4.42 0.82 21.13
C PRO A 156 5.93 1.08 21.28
N TRP A 157 6.56 1.72 20.29
CA TRP A 157 7.98 2.06 20.25
C TRP A 157 8.23 3.57 20.25
N GLN A 158 7.29 4.38 20.76
CA GLN A 158 7.35 5.84 20.65
C GLN A 158 8.61 6.48 21.26
N ASP A 159 9.22 5.82 22.24
CA ASP A 159 10.41 6.31 22.95
C ASP A 159 11.72 5.78 22.33
N GLU A 160 11.63 4.93 21.30
CA GLU A 160 12.78 4.41 20.60
C GLU A 160 13.39 5.47 19.67
N ARG A 161 14.72 5.59 19.72
CA ARG A 161 15.49 6.54 18.90
C ARG A 161 15.10 6.57 17.41
N PRO A 162 14.97 5.44 16.69
CA PRO A 162 14.57 5.48 15.28
C PRO A 162 13.16 6.08 15.07
N VAL A 163 12.22 5.88 16.00
CA VAL A 163 10.86 6.45 15.90
C VAL A 163 10.88 7.95 16.17
N LEU A 164 11.63 8.39 17.19
CA LEU A 164 11.79 9.81 17.52
C LEU A 164 12.40 10.59 16.34
N ALA A 165 13.50 10.09 15.77
CA ALA A 165 14.16 10.73 14.63
C ALA A 165 13.26 10.83 13.39
N MET A 166 12.52 9.76 13.08
CA MET A 166 11.55 9.75 11.99
C MET A 166 10.43 10.77 12.23
N ARG A 167 9.87 10.84 13.44
CA ARG A 167 8.80 11.78 13.79
C ARG A 167 9.26 13.23 13.71
N GLU A 168 10.49 13.53 14.15
CA GLU A 168 11.09 14.87 14.02
C GLU A 168 11.20 15.31 12.56
N ARG A 169 11.69 14.43 11.67
CA ARG A 169 11.77 14.69 10.22
C ARG A 169 10.39 14.95 9.62
N VAL A 170 9.40 14.10 9.94
CA VAL A 170 8.02 14.25 9.46
C VAL A 170 7.37 15.56 9.97
N ALA A 171 7.60 15.93 11.22
CA ALA A 171 7.10 17.19 11.78
C ALA A 171 7.66 18.41 11.03
N GLY A 172 8.97 18.44 10.76
CA GLY A 172 9.59 19.52 9.99
C GLY A 172 9.00 19.71 8.59
N ILE A 173 8.56 18.63 7.95
CA ILE A 173 7.89 18.68 6.64
C ILE A 173 6.49 19.28 6.77
N ASN A 174 5.71 18.84 7.76
CA ASN A 174 4.35 19.35 7.99
C ASN A 174 4.35 20.84 8.34
N ASP A 175 5.35 21.29 9.09
CA ASP A 175 5.53 22.70 9.43
C ASP A 175 5.85 23.53 8.18
N SER A 176 6.66 23.00 7.26
CA SER A 176 7.00 23.67 5.99
C SER A 176 5.78 23.86 5.07
N TRP A 177 4.81 22.95 5.13
CA TRP A 177 3.55 23.03 4.39
C TRP A 177 2.55 24.01 5.00
N SER A 178 2.61 24.20 6.32
CA SER A 178 1.68 25.04 7.08
C SER A 178 2.11 26.51 7.11
N ALA A 179 3.33 26.82 6.69
CA ALA A 179 3.84 28.18 6.61
C ALA A 179 3.15 28.94 5.45
N PRO A 180 2.55 30.13 5.69
CA PRO A 180 1.97 30.91 4.61
C PRO A 180 3.05 31.33 3.63
N SER A 181 2.84 31.03 2.34
CA SER A 181 3.66 31.52 1.25
C SER A 181 3.78 33.05 1.37
N LEU A 182 4.96 33.56 1.71
CA LEU A 182 5.21 35.00 1.69
C LEU A 182 4.99 35.49 0.24
N PRO A 183 4.16 36.52 0.01
CA PRO A 183 4.05 37.10 -1.30
C PRO A 183 5.41 37.70 -1.69
N GLY A 184 5.94 37.25 -2.84
CA GLY A 184 7.11 37.83 -3.49
C GLY A 184 6.80 39.13 -4.21
#